data_AF-A0A3E2U4A0-F1
#
_entry.id   AF-A0A3E2U4A0-F1
#
_cell.length_a   1.000
_cell.length_b   1.000
_cell.length_c   1.000
_cell.angle_alpha   90.00
_cell.angle_beta   90.00
_cell.angle_gamma   90.00
#
_symmetry.space_group_name_H-M   'P 1'
#
loop_
_entity.id
_entity.type
_entity.pdbx_description
1 polymer ?
#
loop_
_entity_poly.entity_id
_entity_poly.type
_entity_poly.pdbx_seq_one_letter_code
_entity_poly.pdbx_strand_id
1 'polypeptide(L)'
;MNVEHIPAEDVDMLPCGADWQSRHLESEKRKAEIRDRIHKQAEQGQKTAKDYFRPAKPTPSIYDSDLKRVAVYARVSTSSEEQISSIENQTLYYTKKIAETENWNLQDIYSDEGKSGTSLRKRDAFKRMMRDAKDQKMDLIICASISRFARNFSDCMTQIAALKTMHPAHPIGVYFETENIYTLNPSSQYSLDIQALLADWESGNKSRRMILSYDQRIMTGQYPVADLMGYRHTKDGQLVIEPEEAKTVRFIFLAFIQGYNYDQIATILTQKKRSTLRGRQEWNGVMVANIMKNERRWGDLEARKSIVVDYKLGKVTKNNGNRCSAYVPEHHEAIVSPEIARAAHLVASSSKKCGVQDVVVIRQGALKGFVGIHPNWNGINAESIRSLCLSTYLPEEVAKLNKMAEMRSGKKLDMALLSDYLTVSGTCFINQSSPVMTISKNGIRFSKACHTRLDDCEYVELLYHPILQVVILRKSDHGSSTAMHWRDNNDVHSAFSARAFSGLVFQTLNWRRNCRYQCRGICRGHGNAKFLIFELDESRILTGKNQYEQENCSMNLKCRLYRSKWVQSITVSDVMESGQVVENPMIGAIPSRNEVQRELDDLLMSM
;
A
#
# COMPACT_ATOMS: atom_id res chain seq x y z
N MET A 1 18.64 -79.54 37.53
CA MET A 1 18.36 -78.71 38.71
C MET A 1 17.22 -77.77 38.35
N ASN A 2 16.13 -77.94 39.10
CA ASN A 2 15.09 -76.98 39.47
C ASN A 2 14.46 -76.12 38.38
N VAL A 3 13.33 -76.62 37.90
CA VAL A 3 12.18 -75.80 37.49
C VAL A 3 11.59 -75.20 38.76
N GLU A 4 11.72 -73.90 38.95
CA GLU A 4 10.95 -73.15 39.95
C GLU A 4 9.83 -72.39 39.25
N HIS A 5 8.59 -72.75 39.62
CA HIS A 5 7.37 -72.03 39.32
C HIS A 5 7.38 -70.66 39.98
N ILE A 6 7.05 -69.62 39.22
CA ILE A 6 6.64 -68.32 39.75
C ILE A 6 5.10 -68.32 39.78
N PRO A 7 4.44 -67.98 40.91
CA PRO A 7 2.99 -68.03 41.05
C PRO A 7 2.30 -66.97 40.20
N ALA A 8 1.10 -67.29 39.71
CA ALA A 8 0.22 -66.39 39.00
C ALA A 8 -0.60 -65.53 39.97
N GLU A 9 0.04 -64.60 40.68
CA GLU A 9 -0.63 -63.51 41.40
C GLU A 9 0.15 -62.22 41.12
N ASP A 10 -0.56 -61.14 40.82
CA ASP A 10 -0.08 -59.79 40.43
C ASP A 10 0.28 -59.54 38.95
N VAL A 11 -0.64 -59.88 38.05
CA VAL A 11 -0.86 -59.04 36.85
C VAL A 11 -2.03 -58.12 37.17
N ASP A 12 -1.73 -56.92 37.66
CA ASP A 12 -2.69 -55.82 37.69
C ASP A 12 -3.12 -55.50 36.26
N MET A 13 -4.26 -56.08 35.88
CA MET A 13 -5.03 -55.66 34.71
C MET A 13 -5.51 -54.22 34.96
N LEU A 14 -4.73 -53.25 34.49
CA LEU A 14 -5.17 -51.86 34.35
C LEU A 14 -6.51 -51.85 33.58
N PRO A 15 -7.58 -51.23 34.11
CA PRO A 15 -8.90 -51.29 33.50
C PRO A 15 -8.92 -50.45 32.21
N CYS A 16 -8.80 -51.12 31.06
CA CYS A 16 -8.81 -50.53 29.71
C CYS A 16 -10.19 -49.98 29.26
N GLY A 17 -11.12 -49.70 30.19
CA GLY A 17 -12.48 -49.24 29.89
C GLY A 17 -12.86 -47.86 30.43
N ALA A 18 -12.10 -47.28 31.36
CA ALA A 18 -12.52 -46.11 32.15
C ALA A 18 -12.07 -44.74 31.60
N ASP A 19 -11.13 -44.70 30.65
CA ASP A 19 -10.54 -43.43 30.16
C ASP A 19 -11.39 -42.75 29.06
N TRP A 20 -12.14 -43.51 28.25
CA TRP A 20 -12.88 -42.93 27.13
C TRP A 20 -14.11 -42.13 27.57
N GLN A 21 -14.82 -42.56 28.62
CA GLN A 21 -16.01 -41.88 29.13
C GLN A 21 -15.67 -40.52 29.74
N SER A 22 -14.59 -40.48 30.54
CA SER A 22 -14.06 -39.24 31.12
C SER A 22 -13.62 -38.26 30.05
N ARG A 23 -12.88 -38.73 29.03
CA ARG A 23 -12.46 -37.92 27.86
C ARG A 23 -13.64 -37.50 26.99
N HIS A 24 -14.67 -38.32 26.88
CA HIS A 24 -15.90 -37.99 26.15
C HIS A 24 -16.70 -36.91 26.89
N LEU A 25 -16.86 -37.04 28.21
CA LEU A 25 -17.53 -36.05 29.05
C LEU A 25 -16.77 -34.71 29.07
N GLU A 26 -15.44 -34.76 29.12
CA GLU A 26 -14.59 -33.58 28.98
C GLU A 26 -14.72 -32.94 27.58
N SER A 27 -14.81 -33.77 26.52
CA SER A 27 -15.07 -33.30 25.15
C SER A 27 -16.45 -32.66 25.01
N GLU A 28 -17.48 -33.26 25.59
CA GLU A 28 -18.86 -32.77 25.63
C GLU A 28 -18.94 -31.43 26.36
N LYS A 29 -18.30 -31.33 27.53
CA LYS A 29 -18.18 -30.10 28.31
C LYS A 29 -17.48 -29.01 27.51
N ARG A 30 -16.33 -29.32 26.88
CA ARG A 30 -15.61 -28.38 26.02
C ARG A 30 -16.43 -27.94 24.80
N LYS A 31 -17.21 -28.85 24.21
CA LYS A 31 -18.14 -28.52 23.09
C LYS A 31 -19.30 -27.65 23.55
N ALA A 32 -19.81 -27.83 24.77
CA ALA A 32 -20.84 -26.99 25.34
C ALA A 32 -20.30 -25.58 25.62
N GLU A 33 -19.13 -25.48 26.24
CA GLU A 33 -18.42 -24.21 26.47
C GLU A 33 -18.16 -23.43 25.17
N ILE A 34 -17.75 -24.12 24.10
CA ILE A 34 -17.57 -23.50 22.76
C ILE A 34 -18.90 -23.01 22.18
N ARG A 35 -19.99 -23.78 22.35
CA ARG A 35 -21.33 -23.38 21.87
C ARG A 35 -21.84 -22.15 22.61
N ASP A 36 -21.77 -22.14 23.93
CA ASP A 36 -22.19 -21.00 24.76
C ASP A 36 -21.39 -19.76 24.42
N ARG A 37 -20.09 -19.91 24.17
CA ARG A 37 -19.22 -18.81 23.72
C ARG A 37 -19.65 -18.26 22.36
N ILE A 38 -19.97 -19.11 21.39
CA ILE A 38 -20.46 -18.69 20.06
C ILE A 38 -21.79 -17.93 20.19
N HIS A 39 -22.70 -18.40 21.05
CA HIS A 39 -23.96 -17.71 21.31
C HIS A 39 -23.74 -16.34 21.96
N LYS A 40 -22.91 -16.25 23.02
CA LYS A 40 -22.55 -14.97 23.65
C LYS A 40 -21.88 -14.00 22.68
N GLN A 41 -20.99 -14.48 21.80
CA GLN A 41 -20.36 -13.64 20.77
C GLN A 41 -21.34 -13.21 19.67
N ALA A 42 -22.32 -14.03 19.30
CA ALA A 42 -23.36 -13.64 18.35
C ALA A 42 -24.32 -12.60 18.95
N GLU A 43 -24.58 -12.67 20.26
CA GLU A 43 -25.39 -11.71 21.01
C GLU A 43 -24.65 -10.38 21.25
N GLN A 44 -23.36 -10.42 21.62
CA GLN A 44 -22.51 -9.22 21.76
C GLN A 44 -22.08 -8.62 20.41
N GLY A 45 -21.98 -9.45 19.37
CA GLY A 45 -21.62 -9.09 18.00
C GLY A 45 -22.77 -8.50 17.19
N GLN A 46 -23.74 -7.83 17.84
CA GLN A 46 -24.64 -6.91 17.16
C GLN A 46 -23.79 -5.84 16.46
N LYS A 47 -23.52 -6.11 15.17
CA LYS A 47 -22.81 -5.29 14.18
C LYS A 47 -22.64 -3.86 14.67
N THR A 48 -21.51 -3.55 15.28
CA THR A 48 -21.15 -2.16 15.46
C THR A 48 -21.09 -1.56 14.07
N ALA A 49 -21.68 -0.39 13.87
CA ALA A 49 -21.85 0.24 12.55
C ALA A 49 -20.52 0.58 11.82
N LYS A 50 -19.36 0.13 12.33
CA LYS A 50 -18.01 0.38 11.84
C LYS A 50 -17.35 -0.82 11.12
N ASP A 51 -18.00 -1.99 11.03
CA ASP A 51 -17.43 -3.16 10.34
C ASP A 51 -17.44 -2.98 8.82
N TYR A 52 -16.27 -2.88 8.20
CA TYR A 52 -16.13 -2.76 6.75
C TYR A 52 -15.99 -4.15 6.12
N PHE A 53 -17.13 -4.71 5.70
CA PHE A 53 -17.14 -5.91 4.88
C PHE A 53 -16.81 -5.55 3.43
N ARG A 54 -15.71 -6.10 2.90
CA ARG A 54 -15.35 -5.95 1.49
C ARG A 54 -15.92 -7.15 0.74
N PRO A 55 -17.01 -7.00 -0.03
CA PRO A 55 -17.54 -8.10 -0.82
C PRO A 55 -16.49 -8.56 -1.84
N ALA A 56 -16.57 -9.82 -2.25
CA ALA A 56 -15.77 -10.29 -3.36
C ALA A 56 -16.12 -9.51 -4.63
N LYS A 57 -15.15 -9.32 -5.51
CA LYS A 57 -15.42 -8.85 -6.88
C LYS A 57 -16.47 -9.77 -7.53
N PRO A 58 -17.36 -9.22 -8.38
CA PRO A 58 -18.38 -10.01 -9.06
C PRO A 58 -17.72 -11.18 -9.81
N THR A 59 -18.38 -12.34 -9.77
CA THR A 59 -17.89 -13.55 -10.41
C THR A 59 -17.82 -13.35 -11.91
N PRO A 60 -16.72 -13.76 -12.58
CA PRO A 60 -16.59 -13.57 -14.00
C PRO A 60 -17.66 -14.37 -14.76
N SER A 61 -18.52 -13.66 -15.50
CA SER A 61 -19.47 -14.20 -16.46
C SER A 61 -18.88 -14.16 -17.87
N ILE A 62 -19.41 -15.00 -18.75
CA ILE A 62 -19.00 -14.96 -20.15
C ILE A 62 -19.43 -13.64 -20.83
N TYR A 63 -20.48 -13.01 -20.32
CA TYR A 63 -21.07 -11.74 -20.79
C TYR A 63 -20.63 -10.50 -20.00
N ASP A 64 -19.55 -10.57 -19.21
CA ASP A 64 -19.03 -9.38 -18.52
C ASP A 64 -18.64 -8.27 -19.50
N SER A 65 -18.68 -7.02 -19.03
CA SER A 65 -18.38 -5.79 -19.79
C SER A 65 -16.91 -5.63 -20.20
N ASP A 66 -16.03 -6.55 -19.80
CA ASP A 66 -14.60 -6.48 -20.10
C ASP A 66 -14.31 -6.98 -21.52
N LEU A 67 -13.46 -6.25 -22.25
CA LEU A 67 -12.96 -6.67 -23.56
C LEU A 67 -12.15 -7.96 -23.45
N LYS A 68 -12.62 -9.05 -24.06
CA LYS A 68 -11.98 -10.37 -24.03
C LYS A 68 -11.36 -10.70 -25.38
N ARG A 69 -10.08 -11.11 -25.37
CA ARG A 69 -9.43 -11.72 -26.56
C ARG A 69 -9.81 -13.19 -26.63
N VAL A 70 -10.58 -13.54 -27.65
CA VAL A 70 -11.21 -14.85 -27.80
C VAL A 70 -10.44 -15.69 -28.80
N ALA A 71 -10.02 -16.87 -28.38
CA ALA A 71 -9.52 -17.93 -29.25
C ALA A 71 -10.61 -19.00 -29.43
N VAL A 72 -10.69 -19.58 -30.62
CA VAL A 72 -11.62 -20.69 -30.89
C VAL A 72 -10.82 -21.94 -31.14
N TYR A 73 -11.21 -23.05 -30.53
CA TYR A 73 -10.63 -24.35 -30.82
C TYR A 73 -11.66 -25.28 -31.44
N ALA A 74 -11.37 -25.72 -32.68
CA ALA A 74 -12.21 -26.60 -33.47
C ALA A 74 -11.48 -27.91 -33.77
N ARG A 75 -12.21 -29.03 -33.73
CA ARG A 75 -11.67 -30.35 -34.08
C ARG A 75 -12.70 -31.14 -34.87
N VAL A 76 -12.30 -31.62 -36.05
CA VAL A 76 -13.15 -32.45 -36.92
C VAL A 76 -12.74 -33.91 -36.86
N SER A 77 -13.67 -34.81 -37.15
CA SER A 77 -13.43 -36.25 -37.25
C SER A 77 -13.54 -36.69 -38.71
N THR A 78 -12.52 -37.41 -39.19
CA THR A 78 -12.39 -38.07 -40.50
C THR A 78 -12.20 -37.19 -41.75
N SER A 79 -11.46 -37.74 -42.73
CA SER A 79 -11.05 -37.11 -43.99
C SER A 79 -11.98 -37.50 -45.14
N SER A 80 -13.18 -36.93 -45.18
CA SER A 80 -14.03 -36.94 -46.38
C SER A 80 -14.14 -35.53 -46.97
N GLU A 81 -14.26 -35.43 -48.30
CA GLU A 81 -14.38 -34.15 -49.02
C GLU A 81 -15.62 -33.34 -48.59
N GLU A 82 -16.68 -34.02 -48.12
CA GLU A 82 -17.89 -33.39 -47.56
C GLU A 82 -17.63 -32.56 -46.28
N GLN A 83 -16.51 -32.78 -45.57
CA GLN A 83 -16.16 -32.11 -44.32
C GLN A 83 -15.24 -30.89 -44.47
N ILE A 84 -14.65 -30.61 -45.66
CA ILE A 84 -13.90 -29.36 -45.88
C ILE A 84 -14.84 -28.16 -45.69
N SER A 85 -16.07 -28.30 -46.17
CA SER A 85 -17.18 -27.37 -45.91
C SER A 85 -17.45 -27.18 -44.41
N SER A 86 -17.21 -28.20 -43.57
CA SER A 86 -17.54 -28.17 -42.14
C SER A 86 -16.56 -27.36 -41.29
N ILE A 87 -15.28 -27.27 -41.67
CA ILE A 87 -14.29 -26.41 -41.01
C ILE A 87 -14.49 -24.97 -41.41
N GLU A 88 -14.72 -24.70 -42.70
CA GLU A 88 -15.01 -23.35 -43.18
C GLU A 88 -16.32 -22.82 -42.58
N ASN A 89 -17.35 -23.67 -42.49
CA ASN A 89 -18.61 -23.33 -41.84
C ASN A 89 -18.45 -23.09 -40.33
N GLN A 90 -17.60 -23.86 -39.63
CA GLN A 90 -17.30 -23.61 -38.21
C GLN A 90 -16.54 -22.30 -38.01
N THR A 91 -15.53 -22.04 -38.84
CA THR A 91 -14.79 -20.77 -38.83
C THR A 91 -15.74 -19.60 -39.07
N LEU A 92 -16.60 -19.68 -40.10
CA LEU A 92 -17.59 -18.65 -40.41
C LEU A 92 -18.57 -18.44 -39.25
N TYR A 93 -19.09 -19.52 -38.66
CA TYR A 93 -19.99 -19.48 -37.52
C TYR A 93 -19.37 -18.75 -36.33
N TYR A 94 -18.14 -19.14 -35.93
CA TYR A 94 -17.48 -18.53 -34.79
C TYR A 94 -17.04 -17.09 -35.04
N THR A 95 -16.57 -16.77 -36.26
CA THR A 95 -16.26 -15.38 -36.63
C THR A 95 -17.49 -14.50 -36.54
N LYS A 96 -18.64 -14.96 -37.04
CA LYS A 96 -19.91 -14.23 -36.96
C LYS A 96 -20.40 -14.08 -35.52
N LYS A 97 -20.40 -15.18 -34.75
CA LYS A 97 -20.82 -15.19 -33.33
C LYS A 97 -19.99 -14.24 -32.46
N ILE A 98 -18.68 -14.21 -32.67
CA ILE A 98 -17.78 -13.33 -31.92
C ILE A 98 -18.00 -11.87 -32.33
N ALA A 99 -18.21 -11.59 -33.62
CA ALA A 99 -18.52 -10.25 -34.09
C ALA A 99 -19.87 -9.71 -33.59
N GLU A 100 -20.86 -10.59 -33.39
CA GLU A 100 -22.19 -10.25 -32.85
C GLU A 100 -22.20 -10.09 -31.31
N THR A 101 -21.15 -10.55 -30.61
CA THR A 101 -21.06 -10.45 -29.15
C THR A 101 -20.27 -9.21 -28.76
N GLU A 102 -20.94 -8.24 -28.14
CA GLU A 102 -20.30 -7.03 -27.62
C GLU A 102 -19.20 -7.40 -26.60
N ASN A 103 -18.03 -6.75 -26.71
CA ASN A 103 -16.83 -6.98 -25.90
C ASN A 103 -15.96 -8.21 -26.23
N TRP A 104 -16.21 -8.94 -27.31
CA TRP A 104 -15.32 -10.03 -27.75
C TRP A 104 -14.48 -9.62 -28.96
N ASN A 105 -13.19 -9.93 -28.93
CA ASN A 105 -12.28 -9.72 -30.06
C ASN A 105 -11.64 -11.06 -30.47
N LEU A 106 -11.90 -11.51 -31.70
CA LEU A 106 -11.36 -12.76 -32.22
C LEU A 106 -9.84 -12.64 -32.45
N GLN A 107 -9.07 -13.42 -31.71
CA GLN A 107 -7.61 -13.46 -31.82
C GLN A 107 -7.14 -14.44 -32.90
N ASP A 108 -7.56 -15.71 -32.81
CA ASP A 108 -7.20 -16.77 -33.76
C ASP A 108 -8.17 -17.95 -33.64
N ILE A 109 -8.26 -18.75 -34.70
CA ILE A 109 -9.05 -19.99 -34.76
C ILE A 109 -8.06 -21.16 -34.95
N TYR A 110 -7.99 -22.03 -33.96
CA TYR A 110 -7.10 -23.19 -33.93
C TYR A 110 -7.89 -24.44 -34.34
N SER A 111 -7.56 -25.02 -35.50
CA SER A 111 -8.20 -26.22 -36.03
C SER A 111 -7.26 -27.41 -36.08
N ASP A 112 -7.70 -28.58 -35.61
CA ASP A 112 -6.98 -29.87 -35.73
C ASP A 112 -7.85 -30.93 -36.44
N GLU A 113 -7.24 -31.74 -37.31
CA GLU A 113 -7.90 -32.84 -38.02
C GLU A 113 -7.77 -34.18 -37.26
N GLY A 114 -8.89 -34.87 -37.04
CA GLY A 114 -8.92 -36.16 -36.34
C GLY A 114 -8.96 -37.37 -37.26
N LYS A 115 -7.82 -38.07 -37.45
CA LYS A 115 -7.75 -39.43 -38.04
C LYS A 115 -7.44 -40.48 -36.95
N SER A 116 -8.31 -41.47 -36.83
CA SER A 116 -8.10 -42.79 -36.19
C SER A 116 -7.78 -42.82 -34.68
N GLY A 117 -8.45 -43.75 -33.98
CA GLY A 117 -8.37 -43.93 -32.53
C GLY A 117 -7.06 -44.51 -31.97
N THR A 118 -5.94 -44.50 -32.70
CA THR A 118 -4.73 -45.24 -32.29
C THR A 118 -3.39 -44.57 -32.57
N SER A 119 -3.31 -43.29 -32.98
CA SER A 119 -2.03 -42.57 -33.07
C SER A 119 -2.01 -41.23 -32.34
N LEU A 120 -0.89 -40.97 -31.68
CA LEU A 120 -0.67 -39.98 -30.62
C LEU A 120 -0.06 -38.66 -31.12
N ARG A 121 -0.07 -38.33 -32.42
CA ARG A 121 1.01 -37.45 -32.94
C ARG A 121 0.74 -36.09 -33.58
N LYS A 122 -0.46 -35.63 -33.91
CA LYS A 122 -0.60 -34.27 -34.49
C LYS A 122 -1.83 -33.52 -33.97
N ARG A 123 -1.65 -32.83 -32.84
CA ARG A 123 -2.53 -31.76 -32.33
C ARG A 123 -1.73 -30.47 -32.30
N ASP A 124 -1.21 -30.10 -33.46
CA ASP A 124 -0.23 -29.03 -33.56
C ASP A 124 -0.89 -27.67 -33.34
N ALA A 125 -2.18 -27.52 -33.71
CA ALA A 125 -2.96 -26.32 -33.43
C ALA A 125 -3.32 -26.20 -31.95
N PHE A 126 -3.73 -27.29 -31.28
CA PHE A 126 -3.95 -27.27 -29.83
C PHE A 126 -2.67 -26.92 -29.05
N LYS A 127 -1.53 -27.50 -29.43
CA LYS A 127 -0.23 -27.16 -28.80
C LYS A 127 0.18 -25.72 -29.07
N ARG A 128 -0.13 -25.17 -30.25
CA ARG A 128 0.08 -23.76 -30.59
C ARG A 128 -0.80 -22.85 -29.72
N MET A 129 -2.09 -23.17 -29.60
CA MET A 129 -3.03 -22.48 -28.71
C MET A 129 -2.54 -22.45 -27.26
N MET A 130 -2.11 -23.60 -26.71
CA MET A 130 -1.61 -23.66 -25.34
C MET A 130 -0.32 -22.85 -25.13
N ARG A 131 0.52 -22.71 -26.16
CA ARG A 131 1.70 -21.82 -26.13
C ARG A 131 1.28 -20.35 -26.19
N ASP A 132 0.37 -19.98 -27.07
CA ASP A 132 -0.15 -18.62 -27.17
C ASP A 132 -0.93 -18.20 -25.89
N ALA A 133 -1.61 -19.15 -25.24
CA ALA A 133 -2.20 -18.98 -23.92
C ALA A 133 -1.13 -18.75 -22.84
N LYS A 134 -0.01 -19.48 -22.89
CA LYS A 134 1.14 -19.24 -22.01
C LYS A 134 1.75 -17.86 -22.22
N ASP A 135 1.74 -17.34 -23.44
CA ASP A 135 2.20 -15.98 -23.76
C ASP A 135 1.13 -14.89 -23.50
N GLN A 136 -0.01 -15.26 -22.90
CA GLN A 136 -1.10 -14.35 -22.54
C GLN A 136 -1.68 -13.57 -23.73
N LYS A 137 -1.72 -14.20 -24.92
CA LYS A 137 -2.30 -13.59 -26.14
C LYS A 137 -3.83 -13.68 -26.20
N MET A 138 -4.45 -14.47 -25.32
CA MET A 138 -5.90 -14.70 -25.26
C MET A 138 -6.37 -14.75 -23.81
N ASP A 139 -7.65 -14.44 -23.60
CA ASP A 139 -8.30 -14.41 -22.29
C ASP A 139 -9.42 -15.46 -22.19
N LEU A 140 -10.03 -15.84 -23.32
CA LEU A 140 -11.11 -16.80 -23.43
C LEU A 140 -10.85 -17.80 -24.57
N ILE A 141 -11.07 -19.09 -24.31
CA ILE A 141 -11.08 -20.15 -25.32
C ILE A 141 -12.52 -20.66 -25.48
N ILE A 142 -13.05 -20.62 -26.69
CA ILE A 142 -14.34 -21.22 -27.02
C ILE A 142 -14.11 -22.58 -27.65
N CYS A 143 -14.80 -23.59 -27.14
CA CYS A 143 -14.80 -24.93 -27.68
C CYS A 143 -16.24 -25.44 -27.72
N ALA A 144 -16.61 -26.14 -28.79
CA ALA A 144 -18.00 -26.59 -28.91
C ALA A 144 -18.40 -27.60 -27.83
N SER A 145 -17.50 -28.50 -27.42
CA SER A 145 -17.77 -29.50 -26.37
C SER A 145 -16.51 -29.94 -25.63
N ILE A 146 -16.68 -30.58 -24.46
CA ILE A 146 -15.57 -31.13 -23.66
C ILE A 146 -14.80 -32.22 -24.44
N SER A 147 -15.52 -33.06 -25.19
CA SER A 147 -14.94 -34.17 -25.98
C SER A 147 -14.08 -33.70 -27.16
N ARG A 148 -14.28 -32.46 -27.63
CA ARG A 148 -13.43 -31.84 -28.65
C ARG A 148 -12.13 -31.33 -28.05
N PHE A 149 -12.19 -30.74 -26.85
CA PHE A 149 -11.04 -30.24 -26.10
C PHE A 149 -10.07 -31.36 -25.69
N ALA A 150 -10.56 -32.40 -25.01
CA ALA A 150 -9.73 -33.52 -24.56
C ALA A 150 -10.37 -34.87 -24.87
N ARG A 151 -9.54 -35.92 -25.05
CA ARG A 151 -10.02 -37.29 -25.24
C ARG A 151 -10.46 -37.93 -23.92
N ASN A 152 -9.73 -37.62 -22.85
CA ASN A 152 -9.99 -38.11 -21.51
C ASN A 152 -10.38 -36.95 -20.60
N PHE A 153 -11.30 -37.22 -19.68
CA PHE A 153 -11.74 -36.21 -18.72
C PHE A 153 -10.60 -35.74 -17.79
N SER A 154 -9.72 -36.66 -17.38
CA SER A 154 -8.53 -36.32 -16.58
C SER A 154 -7.60 -35.33 -17.29
N ASP A 155 -7.35 -35.55 -18.58
CA ASP A 155 -6.51 -34.68 -19.42
C ASP A 155 -7.15 -33.30 -19.60
N CYS A 156 -8.48 -33.24 -19.77
CA CYS A 156 -9.25 -31.99 -19.78
C CYS A 156 -8.99 -31.17 -18.51
N MET A 157 -9.09 -31.83 -17.35
CA MET A 157 -8.93 -31.17 -16.06
C MET A 157 -7.50 -30.69 -15.82
N THR A 158 -6.49 -31.47 -16.21
CA THR A 158 -5.09 -31.04 -16.15
C THR A 158 -4.85 -29.79 -17.01
N GLN A 159 -5.42 -29.73 -18.22
CA GLN A 159 -5.27 -28.60 -19.13
C GLN A 159 -6.02 -27.35 -18.64
N ILE A 160 -7.24 -27.49 -18.13
CA ILE A 160 -8.00 -26.38 -17.52
C ILE A 160 -7.28 -25.84 -16.27
N ALA A 161 -6.78 -26.73 -15.41
CA ALA A 161 -6.00 -26.33 -14.24
C ALA A 161 -4.73 -25.57 -14.64
N ALA A 162 -4.05 -26.00 -15.70
CA ALA A 162 -2.90 -25.30 -16.25
C ALA A 162 -3.29 -23.89 -16.76
N LEU A 163 -4.35 -23.75 -17.56
CA LEU A 163 -4.84 -22.46 -18.06
C LEU A 163 -5.22 -21.47 -16.95
N LYS A 164 -5.79 -21.97 -15.85
CA LYS A 164 -6.11 -21.15 -14.66
C LYS A 164 -4.89 -20.72 -13.85
N THR A 165 -3.86 -21.56 -13.79
CA THR A 165 -2.70 -21.36 -12.90
C THR A 165 -1.48 -20.76 -13.58
N MET A 166 -1.40 -20.79 -14.91
CA MET A 166 -0.30 -20.19 -15.69
C MET A 166 -0.16 -18.69 -15.39
N HIS A 167 -1.28 -17.97 -15.28
CA HIS A 167 -1.31 -16.53 -15.03
C HIS A 167 -2.28 -16.18 -13.89
N PRO A 168 -1.83 -16.18 -12.62
CA PRO A 168 -2.71 -15.95 -11.47
C PRO A 168 -3.40 -14.58 -11.44
N ALA A 169 -2.86 -13.59 -12.15
CA ALA A 169 -3.42 -12.24 -12.24
C ALA A 169 -4.42 -12.07 -13.41
N HIS A 170 -4.40 -12.98 -14.40
CA HIS A 170 -5.28 -12.99 -15.57
C HIS A 170 -5.50 -14.46 -16.00
N PRO A 171 -6.38 -15.20 -15.31
CA PRO A 171 -6.62 -16.60 -15.62
C PRO A 171 -7.36 -16.72 -16.96
N ILE A 172 -7.00 -17.72 -17.77
CA ILE A 172 -7.64 -17.96 -19.07
C ILE A 172 -8.84 -18.89 -18.87
N GLY A 173 -10.00 -18.47 -19.34
CA GLY A 173 -11.23 -19.24 -19.27
C GLY A 173 -11.47 -20.10 -20.49
N VAL A 174 -12.19 -21.20 -20.31
CA VAL A 174 -12.68 -22.06 -21.40
C VAL A 174 -14.19 -22.09 -21.33
N TYR A 175 -14.86 -21.81 -22.44
CA TYR A 175 -16.29 -21.95 -22.58
C TYR A 175 -16.64 -23.15 -23.46
N PHE A 176 -17.41 -24.07 -22.91
CA PHE A 176 -17.97 -25.22 -23.61
C PHE A 176 -19.41 -24.92 -23.99
N GLU A 177 -19.69 -24.83 -25.28
CA GLU A 177 -21.00 -24.39 -25.78
C GLU A 177 -22.10 -25.44 -25.59
N THR A 178 -21.82 -26.71 -25.89
CA THR A 178 -22.81 -27.79 -25.80
C THR A 178 -23.26 -28.01 -24.36
N GLU A 179 -22.32 -27.95 -23.43
CA GLU A 179 -22.56 -28.16 -22.00
C GLU A 179 -22.93 -26.85 -21.28
N ASN A 180 -22.83 -25.70 -21.96
CA ASN A 180 -22.99 -24.35 -21.42
C ASN A 180 -22.16 -24.10 -20.15
N ILE A 181 -20.90 -24.55 -20.15
CA ILE A 181 -19.99 -24.47 -19.00
C ILE A 181 -18.92 -23.42 -19.26
N TYR A 182 -18.79 -22.45 -18.36
CA TYR A 182 -17.68 -21.52 -18.37
C TYR A 182 -16.72 -21.82 -17.22
N THR A 183 -15.49 -22.22 -17.51
CA THR A 183 -14.59 -22.79 -16.49
C THR A 183 -14.15 -21.78 -15.41
N LEU A 184 -14.28 -20.47 -15.63
CA LEU A 184 -14.00 -19.44 -14.61
C LEU A 184 -15.21 -19.10 -13.73
N ASN A 185 -16.42 -19.51 -14.12
CA ASN A 185 -17.62 -19.30 -13.31
C ASN A 185 -17.68 -20.35 -12.18
N PRO A 186 -17.76 -19.93 -10.89
CA PRO A 186 -17.89 -20.85 -9.75
C PRO A 186 -19.19 -21.65 -9.73
N SER A 187 -20.25 -21.19 -10.41
CA SER A 187 -21.56 -21.84 -10.46
C SER A 187 -21.60 -23.00 -11.47
N SER A 188 -20.81 -22.96 -12.54
CA SER A 188 -20.70 -24.07 -13.51
C SER A 188 -19.71 -25.17 -13.08
N GLN A 189 -19.39 -25.19 -11.79
CA GLN A 189 -18.43 -26.11 -11.19
C GLN A 189 -19.05 -27.48 -10.82
N TYR A 190 -20.39 -27.59 -10.83
CA TYR A 190 -21.11 -28.79 -10.41
C TYR A 190 -20.96 -30.02 -11.34
N SER A 191 -20.78 -29.85 -12.65
CA SER A 191 -20.59 -30.99 -13.58
C SER A 191 -19.17 -31.60 -13.50
N LEU A 192 -18.17 -30.77 -13.19
CA LEU A 192 -16.80 -31.20 -12.90
C LEU A 192 -16.68 -31.86 -11.51
N ASP A 193 -17.49 -31.42 -10.54
CA ASP A 193 -17.56 -32.04 -9.20
C ASP A 193 -18.04 -33.50 -9.25
N ILE A 194 -18.92 -33.88 -10.18
CA ILE A 194 -19.43 -35.26 -10.35
C ILE A 194 -18.35 -36.21 -10.91
N GLN A 195 -17.45 -35.74 -11.77
CA GLN A 195 -16.35 -36.55 -12.28
C GLN A 195 -15.08 -36.48 -11.41
N ALA A 196 -14.89 -35.42 -10.62
CA ALA A 196 -13.89 -35.36 -9.54
C ALA A 196 -14.28 -36.24 -8.33
N LEU A 197 -15.56 -36.59 -8.18
CA LEU A 197 -16.06 -37.56 -7.20
C LEU A 197 -15.41 -38.95 -7.34
N LEU A 198 -14.84 -39.28 -8.51
CA LEU A 198 -14.10 -40.51 -8.77
C LEU A 198 -12.57 -40.36 -8.71
N ALA A 199 -12.03 -39.15 -8.59
CA ALA A 199 -10.60 -38.90 -8.59
C ALA A 199 -10.21 -37.88 -7.50
N ASP A 200 -9.80 -38.41 -6.34
CA ASP A 200 -9.08 -37.70 -5.27
C ASP A 200 -9.96 -36.80 -4.35
N TRP A 201 -10.97 -37.43 -3.74
CA TRP A 201 -12.11 -36.81 -3.03
C TRP A 201 -11.78 -36.12 -1.69
N GLU A 202 -10.83 -36.63 -0.90
CA GLU A 202 -10.68 -36.16 0.49
C GLU A 202 -10.02 -34.78 0.63
N SER A 203 -8.94 -34.54 -0.10
CA SER A 203 -8.10 -33.35 0.10
C SER A 203 -8.77 -32.08 -0.42
N GLY A 204 -9.44 -32.16 -1.58
CA GLY A 204 -10.19 -31.04 -2.15
C GLY A 204 -11.45 -30.69 -1.36
N ASN A 205 -12.11 -31.68 -0.74
CA ASN A 205 -13.29 -31.43 0.10
C ASN A 205 -12.88 -30.81 1.46
N LYS A 206 -11.80 -31.29 2.08
CA LYS A 206 -11.23 -30.69 3.32
C LYS A 206 -10.88 -29.21 3.13
N SER A 207 -10.20 -28.86 2.03
CA SER A 207 -9.85 -27.46 1.73
C SER A 207 -11.09 -26.57 1.51
N ARG A 208 -12.08 -27.04 0.74
CA ARG A 208 -13.33 -26.30 0.50
C ARG A 208 -14.14 -26.10 1.78
N ARG A 209 -14.27 -27.13 2.62
CA ARG A 209 -14.94 -27.02 3.92
C ARG A 209 -14.25 -26.03 4.84
N MET A 210 -12.92 -26.01 4.85
CA MET A 210 -12.14 -25.02 5.62
C MET A 210 -12.41 -23.60 5.12
N ILE A 211 -12.42 -23.38 3.81
CA ILE A 211 -12.69 -22.06 3.23
C ILE A 211 -14.11 -21.59 3.55
N LEU A 212 -15.12 -22.46 3.36
CA LEU A 212 -16.51 -22.17 3.68
C LEU A 212 -16.71 -21.88 5.16
N SER A 213 -16.06 -22.65 6.05
CA SER A 213 -16.09 -22.37 7.50
C SER A 213 -15.50 -21.01 7.81
N TYR A 214 -14.43 -20.60 7.12
CA TYR A 214 -13.84 -19.28 7.26
C TYR A 214 -14.76 -18.17 6.72
N ASP A 215 -15.48 -18.42 5.61
CA ASP A 215 -16.49 -17.49 5.07
C ASP A 215 -17.61 -17.26 6.10
N GLN A 216 -18.19 -18.34 6.62
CA GLN A 216 -19.24 -18.29 7.65
C GLN A 216 -18.78 -17.52 8.87
N ARG A 217 -17.57 -17.80 9.36
CA ARG A 217 -16.95 -17.12 10.51
C ARG A 217 -16.77 -15.62 10.31
N ILE A 218 -16.31 -15.17 9.14
CA ILE A 218 -16.22 -13.72 8.84
C ILE A 218 -17.62 -13.10 8.83
N MET A 219 -18.60 -13.77 8.21
CA MET A 219 -19.97 -13.25 8.12
C MET A 219 -20.68 -13.19 9.47
N THR A 220 -20.31 -14.06 10.41
CA THR A 220 -20.83 -14.08 11.78
C THR A 220 -19.97 -13.27 12.77
N GLY A 221 -18.94 -12.55 12.30
CA GLY A 221 -18.06 -11.73 13.15
C GLY A 221 -17.10 -12.53 14.03
N GLN A 222 -16.95 -13.83 13.80
CA GLN A 222 -16.07 -14.73 14.56
C GLN A 222 -14.71 -14.86 13.87
N TYR A 223 -13.82 -13.92 14.10
CA TYR A 223 -12.52 -13.93 13.44
C TYR A 223 -11.55 -14.92 14.10
N PRO A 224 -11.03 -15.93 13.37
CA PRO A 224 -10.03 -16.85 13.92
C PRO A 224 -8.68 -16.13 14.00
N VAL A 225 -8.37 -15.58 15.17
CA VAL A 225 -7.11 -14.88 15.45
C VAL A 225 -6.19 -15.82 16.22
N ALA A 226 -4.90 -15.82 15.87
CA ALA A 226 -3.86 -16.54 16.61
C ALA A 226 -3.16 -15.60 17.62
N ASP A 227 -2.64 -16.18 18.70
CA ASP A 227 -1.82 -15.44 19.67
C ASP A 227 -0.69 -14.68 18.97
N LEU A 228 -0.38 -13.51 19.52
CA LEU A 228 0.61 -12.59 19.00
C LEU A 228 1.41 -12.07 20.20
N MET A 229 2.71 -11.84 20.06
CA MET A 229 3.51 -11.26 21.14
C MET A 229 2.82 -10.00 21.71
N GLY A 230 2.55 -9.85 23.00
CA GLY A 230 1.81 -8.71 23.57
C GLY A 230 0.32 -8.95 23.72
N TYR A 231 -0.21 -10.04 23.16
CA TYR A 231 -1.60 -10.45 23.31
C TYR A 231 -1.72 -11.95 23.60
N ARG A 232 -2.73 -12.31 24.39
CA ARG A 232 -3.14 -13.69 24.62
C ARG A 232 -4.65 -13.81 24.54
N HIS A 233 -5.12 -14.95 24.06
CA HIS A 233 -6.54 -15.26 24.13
C HIS A 233 -6.95 -15.62 25.57
N THR A 234 -8.05 -15.03 26.05
CA THR A 234 -8.71 -15.48 27.28
C THR A 234 -9.38 -16.84 27.08
N LYS A 235 -9.93 -17.43 28.16
CA LYS A 235 -10.78 -18.62 28.06
C LYS A 235 -12.02 -18.35 27.18
N ASP A 236 -12.56 -17.13 27.26
CA ASP A 236 -13.62 -16.60 26.39
C ASP A 236 -13.12 -16.19 25.00
N GLY A 237 -11.81 -16.35 24.76
CA GLY A 237 -11.01 -16.05 23.59
C GLY A 237 -11.22 -14.68 22.97
N GLN A 238 -11.35 -13.69 23.84
CA GLN A 238 -11.03 -12.31 23.54
C GLN A 238 -9.51 -12.11 23.62
N LEU A 239 -8.98 -11.14 22.88
CA LEU A 239 -7.57 -10.76 22.92
C LEU A 239 -7.33 -9.81 24.10
N VAL A 240 -6.53 -10.23 25.06
CA VAL A 240 -6.12 -9.41 26.21
C VAL A 240 -4.62 -9.13 26.14
N ILE A 241 -4.24 -7.94 26.57
CA ILE A 241 -2.85 -7.48 26.57
C ILE A 241 -2.05 -8.25 27.63
N GLU A 242 -0.91 -8.80 27.20
CA GLU A 242 0.09 -9.37 28.10
C GLU A 242 1.10 -8.26 28.47
N PRO A 243 1.11 -7.74 29.71
CA PRO A 243 1.81 -6.49 30.04
C PRO A 243 3.31 -6.51 29.74
N GLU A 244 4.00 -7.62 30.03
CA GLU A 244 5.44 -7.73 29.81
C GLU A 244 5.81 -7.72 28.32
N GLU A 245 5.08 -8.48 27.50
CA GLU A 245 5.32 -8.49 26.06
C GLU A 245 4.86 -7.19 25.40
N ALA A 246 3.83 -6.55 25.95
CA ALA A 246 3.30 -5.27 25.47
C ALA A 246 4.31 -4.13 25.64
N LYS A 247 5.08 -4.10 26.73
CA LYS A 247 6.20 -3.15 26.91
C LYS A 247 7.18 -3.22 25.75
N THR A 248 7.56 -4.42 25.32
CA THR A 248 8.48 -4.64 24.19
C THR A 248 7.90 -4.11 22.88
N VAL A 249 6.61 -4.36 22.63
CA VAL A 249 5.92 -3.85 21.45
C VAL A 249 5.84 -2.32 21.47
N ARG A 250 5.47 -1.72 22.60
CA ARG A 250 5.42 -0.27 22.79
C ARG A 250 6.78 0.38 22.57
N PHE A 251 7.85 -0.19 23.12
CA PHE A 251 9.23 0.24 22.88
C PHE A 251 9.60 0.23 21.39
N ILE A 252 9.23 -0.82 20.64
CA ILE A 252 9.50 -0.89 19.19
C ILE A 252 8.88 0.30 18.44
N PHE A 253 7.63 0.64 18.73
CA PHE A 253 6.95 1.76 18.07
C PHE A 253 7.59 3.10 18.45
N LEU A 254 7.84 3.33 19.75
CA LEU A 254 8.43 4.58 20.25
C LEU A 254 9.86 4.81 19.75
N ALA A 255 10.70 3.77 19.80
CA ALA A 255 12.05 3.84 19.24
C ALA A 255 12.00 4.17 17.74
N PHE A 256 11.07 3.57 17.00
CA PHE A 256 10.97 3.80 15.56
C PHE A 256 10.51 5.23 15.23
N ILE A 257 9.54 5.78 15.95
CA ILE A 257 9.12 7.19 15.77
C ILE A 257 10.20 8.17 16.21
N GLN A 258 11.06 7.81 17.16
CA GLN A 258 12.21 8.63 17.58
C GLN A 258 13.33 8.67 16.52
N GLY A 259 13.37 7.69 15.62
CA GLY A 259 14.29 7.64 14.48
C GLY A 259 15.23 6.43 14.45
N TYR A 260 15.11 5.48 15.38
CA TYR A 260 15.88 4.24 15.34
C TYR A 260 15.46 3.39 14.13
N ASN A 261 16.43 2.72 13.51
CA ASN A 261 16.15 1.78 12.43
C ASN A 261 15.80 0.37 12.96
N TYR A 262 15.29 -0.51 12.11
CA TYR A 262 14.85 -1.85 12.52
C TYR A 262 15.97 -2.70 13.12
N ASP A 263 17.19 -2.56 12.62
CA ASP A 263 18.35 -3.35 13.05
C ASP A 263 18.91 -2.86 14.38
N GLN A 264 18.92 -1.55 14.62
CA GLN A 264 19.26 -0.93 15.90
C GLN A 264 18.28 -1.37 16.98
N ILE A 265 16.97 -1.34 16.70
CA ILE A 265 15.94 -1.82 17.63
C ILE A 265 16.14 -3.31 17.93
N ALA A 266 16.38 -4.13 16.91
CA ALA A 266 16.65 -5.56 17.09
C ALA A 266 17.91 -5.82 17.93
N THR A 267 18.97 -5.02 17.72
CA THR A 267 20.21 -5.13 18.49
C THR A 267 19.97 -4.82 19.97
N ILE A 268 19.24 -3.75 20.27
CA ILE A 268 18.89 -3.37 21.65
C ILE A 268 18.06 -4.47 22.32
N LEU A 269 17.06 -5.01 21.63
CA LEU A 269 16.20 -6.08 22.17
C LEU A 269 16.97 -7.39 22.42
N THR A 270 17.94 -7.70 21.57
CA THR A 270 18.83 -8.87 21.73
C THR A 270 19.77 -8.69 22.92
N GLN A 271 20.37 -7.50 23.07
CA GLN A 271 21.22 -7.16 24.23
C GLN A 271 20.45 -7.26 25.56
N LYS A 272 19.19 -6.82 25.56
CA LYS A 272 18.27 -6.93 26.70
C LYS A 272 17.68 -8.33 26.90
N LYS A 273 18.10 -9.33 26.10
CA LYS A 273 17.65 -10.74 26.18
C LYS A 273 16.12 -10.91 26.20
N ARG A 274 15.39 -10.04 25.50
CA ARG A 274 13.92 -10.10 25.45
C ARG A 274 13.48 -11.33 24.65
N SER A 275 12.59 -12.13 25.20
CA SER A 275 12.05 -13.30 24.52
C SER A 275 11.05 -12.91 23.43
N THR A 276 11.18 -13.51 22.25
CA THR A 276 10.16 -13.52 21.20
C THR A 276 9.01 -14.45 21.57
N LEU A 277 7.91 -14.42 20.80
CA LEU A 277 6.74 -15.29 21.01
C LEU A 277 7.09 -16.79 21.11
N ARG A 278 8.16 -17.24 20.45
CA ARG A 278 8.61 -18.64 20.46
C ARG A 278 9.75 -18.91 21.47
N GLY A 279 10.01 -17.98 22.38
CA GLY A 279 11.05 -18.09 23.41
C GLY A 279 12.49 -17.84 22.93
N ARG A 280 12.70 -17.49 21.66
CA ARG A 280 14.05 -17.11 21.16
C ARG A 280 14.41 -15.71 21.64
N GLN A 281 15.68 -15.47 21.98
CA GLN A 281 16.17 -14.16 22.43
C GLN A 281 16.92 -13.37 21.35
N GLU A 282 17.13 -13.97 20.18
CA GLU A 282 17.74 -13.30 19.03
C GLU A 282 16.68 -12.56 18.21
N TRP A 283 16.90 -11.26 18.02
CA TRP A 283 16.03 -10.41 17.22
C TRP A 283 16.66 -10.07 15.88
N ASN A 284 15.82 -9.95 14.86
CA ASN A 284 16.21 -9.51 13.52
C ASN A 284 15.30 -8.33 13.11
N GLY A 285 15.84 -7.36 12.37
CA GLY A 285 15.07 -6.24 11.82
C GLY A 285 13.82 -6.65 11.05
N VAL A 286 13.82 -7.81 10.37
CA VAL A 286 12.62 -8.35 9.71
C VAL A 286 11.50 -8.69 10.70
N MET A 287 11.85 -9.22 11.89
CA MET A 287 10.87 -9.52 12.94
C MET A 287 10.25 -8.24 13.48
N VAL A 288 11.09 -7.22 13.74
CA VAL A 288 10.68 -5.88 14.18
C VAL A 288 9.75 -5.22 13.14
N ALA A 289 10.11 -5.30 11.85
CA ALA A 289 9.28 -4.79 10.76
C ALA A 289 7.92 -5.50 10.65
N ASN A 290 7.85 -6.81 10.90
CA ASN A 290 6.60 -7.57 10.89
C ASN A 290 5.69 -7.21 12.08
N ILE A 291 6.27 -6.88 13.24
CA ILE A 291 5.51 -6.42 14.41
C ILE A 291 4.83 -5.08 14.11
N MET A 292 5.53 -4.13 13.49
CA MET A 292 4.98 -2.82 13.14
C MET A 292 3.92 -2.83 12.04
N LYS A 293 3.95 -3.82 11.14
CA LYS A 293 2.97 -3.94 10.05
C LYS A 293 1.60 -4.48 10.50
N ASN A 294 1.51 -5.05 11.69
CA ASN A 294 0.32 -5.76 12.14
C ASN A 294 -0.67 -4.80 12.81
N GLU A 295 -1.85 -4.66 12.23
CA GLU A 295 -2.93 -3.76 12.68
C GLU A 295 -3.50 -4.04 14.05
N ARG A 296 -3.29 -5.28 14.50
CA ARG A 296 -3.67 -5.68 15.85
C ARG A 296 -2.94 -4.89 16.93
N ARG A 297 -1.82 -4.23 16.63
CA ARG A 297 -1.08 -3.43 17.62
C ARG A 297 -1.82 -2.18 18.07
N TRP A 298 -2.65 -1.61 17.20
CA TRP A 298 -3.41 -0.39 17.47
C TRP A 298 -4.92 -0.65 17.57
N GLY A 299 -5.31 -1.90 17.87
CA GLY A 299 -6.69 -2.28 18.16
C GLY A 299 -7.51 -2.74 16.95
N ASP A 300 -7.01 -2.57 15.73
CA ASP A 300 -7.73 -2.94 14.50
C ASP A 300 -7.51 -4.42 14.12
N LEU A 301 -8.39 -4.97 13.27
CA LEU A 301 -8.28 -6.33 12.78
C LEU A 301 -8.63 -6.42 11.29
N GLU A 302 -7.70 -6.95 10.48
CA GLU A 302 -7.96 -7.30 9.09
C GLU A 302 -8.04 -8.82 8.89
N ALA A 303 -9.23 -9.30 8.54
CA ALA A 303 -9.50 -10.71 8.30
C ALA A 303 -9.28 -11.10 6.83
N ARG A 304 -8.69 -12.29 6.61
CA ARG A 304 -8.39 -12.87 5.29
C ARG A 304 -7.55 -11.99 4.36
N LYS A 305 -6.33 -11.69 4.81
CA LYS A 305 -5.29 -11.02 4.00
C LYS A 305 -4.76 -11.85 2.85
N SER A 306 -4.87 -13.17 2.94
CA SER A 306 -4.34 -14.13 1.97
C SER A 306 -5.36 -15.23 1.67
N ILE A 307 -5.30 -15.77 0.46
CA ILE A 307 -6.14 -16.87 -0.01
C ILE A 307 -5.28 -17.99 -0.58
N VAL A 308 -5.70 -19.23 -0.34
CA VAL A 308 -5.11 -20.41 -0.98
C VAL A 308 -5.69 -20.50 -2.39
N VAL A 309 -4.82 -20.43 -3.41
CA VAL A 309 -5.22 -20.57 -4.83
C VAL A 309 -5.16 -22.03 -5.24
N ASP A 310 -4.13 -22.74 -4.79
CA ASP A 310 -3.94 -24.16 -5.07
C ASP A 310 -3.50 -24.86 -3.79
N TYR A 311 -4.37 -25.73 -3.26
CA TYR A 311 -4.10 -26.49 -2.04
C TYR A 311 -3.12 -27.66 -2.25
N LYS A 312 -3.01 -28.19 -3.48
CA LYS A 312 -2.07 -29.28 -3.80
C LYS A 312 -0.64 -28.77 -3.88
N LEU A 313 -0.46 -27.59 -4.47
CA LEU A 313 0.84 -26.93 -4.57
C LEU A 313 1.17 -26.01 -3.38
N GLY A 314 0.26 -25.88 -2.41
CA GLY A 314 0.42 -24.97 -1.26
C GLY A 314 0.55 -23.49 -1.66
N LYS A 315 0.05 -23.09 -2.83
CA LYS A 315 0.22 -21.73 -3.35
C LYS A 315 -0.78 -20.79 -2.69
N VAL A 316 -0.25 -19.78 -2.00
CA VAL A 316 -1.00 -18.73 -1.30
C VAL A 316 -0.72 -17.39 -1.96
N THR A 317 -1.76 -16.59 -2.17
CA THR A 317 -1.64 -15.22 -2.72
C THR A 317 -2.36 -14.22 -1.81
N LYS A 318 -2.02 -12.93 -1.95
CA LYS A 318 -2.72 -11.86 -1.22
C LYS A 318 -4.16 -11.73 -1.72
N ASN A 319 -5.08 -11.45 -0.80
CA ASN A 319 -6.48 -11.24 -1.14
C ASN A 319 -6.70 -9.84 -1.69
N ASN A 320 -6.67 -9.69 -3.03
CA ASN A 320 -6.91 -8.42 -3.72
C ASN A 320 -8.40 -8.26 -4.11
N GLY A 321 -9.31 -8.60 -3.20
CA GLY A 321 -10.76 -8.60 -3.42
C GLY A 321 -11.30 -9.85 -4.15
N ASN A 322 -10.49 -10.90 -4.25
CA ASN A 322 -10.89 -12.17 -4.87
C ASN A 322 -11.89 -12.93 -4.00
N ARG A 323 -11.87 -12.69 -2.68
CA ARG A 323 -12.86 -13.20 -1.74
C ARG A 323 -13.21 -12.13 -0.73
N CYS A 324 -14.35 -12.33 -0.08
CA CYS A 324 -14.77 -11.56 1.07
C CYS A 324 -13.64 -11.41 2.11
N SER A 325 -13.39 -10.19 2.54
CA SER A 325 -12.53 -9.85 3.68
C SER A 325 -13.26 -8.86 4.58
N ALA A 326 -12.91 -8.82 5.86
CA ALA A 326 -13.46 -7.84 6.80
C ALA A 326 -12.34 -7.01 7.42
N TYR A 327 -12.62 -5.73 7.64
CA TYR A 327 -11.81 -4.84 8.45
C TYR A 327 -12.65 -4.34 9.62
N VAL A 328 -12.21 -4.65 10.84
CA VAL A 328 -12.89 -4.28 12.08
C VAL A 328 -12.01 -3.29 12.82
N PRO A 329 -12.35 -1.99 12.80
CA PRO A 329 -11.66 -1.00 13.60
C PRO A 329 -12.01 -1.17 15.09
N GLU A 330 -11.07 -0.84 15.99
CA GLU A 330 -11.31 -0.88 17.45
C GLU A 330 -11.81 -2.26 17.97
N HIS A 331 -11.37 -3.36 17.34
CA HIS A 331 -11.77 -4.73 17.70
C HIS A 331 -11.36 -5.12 19.13
N HIS A 332 -10.23 -4.62 19.62
CA HIS A 332 -9.67 -4.96 20.93
C HIS A 332 -8.82 -3.83 21.47
N GLU A 333 -8.44 -3.94 22.75
CA GLU A 333 -7.58 -2.96 23.40
C GLU A 333 -6.23 -2.84 22.69
N ALA A 334 -5.86 -1.62 22.35
CA ALA A 334 -4.65 -1.29 21.60
C ALA A 334 -3.42 -1.24 22.52
N ILE A 335 -2.30 -1.84 22.13
CA ILE A 335 -1.02 -1.67 22.83
C ILE A 335 -0.43 -0.28 22.56
N VAL A 336 -0.60 0.23 21.34
CA VAL A 336 -0.16 1.57 20.94
C VAL A 336 -1.34 2.34 20.37
N SER A 337 -1.38 3.66 20.59
CA SER A 337 -2.47 4.45 20.04
C SER A 337 -2.46 4.44 18.49
N PRO A 338 -3.64 4.56 17.85
CA PRO A 338 -3.72 4.67 16.39
C PRO A 338 -2.85 5.81 15.82
N GLU A 339 -2.68 6.90 16.55
CA GLU A 339 -1.83 8.04 16.18
C GLU A 339 -0.36 7.62 16.08
N ILE A 340 0.17 6.92 17.09
CA ILE A 340 1.56 6.40 17.10
C ILE A 340 1.77 5.41 15.96
N ALA A 341 0.79 4.54 15.70
CA ALA A 341 0.86 3.59 14.59
C ALA A 341 0.88 4.29 13.22
N ARG A 342 0.01 5.28 13.01
CA ARG A 342 0.00 6.13 11.80
C ARG A 342 1.34 6.85 11.62
N ALA A 343 1.89 7.42 12.70
CA ALA A 343 3.19 8.08 12.69
C ALA A 343 4.31 7.12 12.27
N ALA A 344 4.35 5.93 12.86
CA ALA A 344 5.33 4.89 12.53
C ALA A 344 5.21 4.46 11.06
N HIS A 345 4.00 4.30 10.52
CA HIS A 345 3.81 3.96 9.11
C HIS A 345 4.30 5.07 8.17
N LEU A 346 4.11 6.33 8.54
CA LEU A 346 4.64 7.47 7.77
C LEU A 346 6.17 7.47 7.79
N VAL A 347 6.81 7.27 8.95
CA VAL A 347 8.28 7.08 9.05
C VAL A 347 8.74 5.88 8.21
N ALA A 348 7.98 4.78 8.21
CA ALA A 348 8.30 3.57 7.44
C ALA A 348 8.22 3.82 5.92
N SER A 349 7.32 4.69 5.47
CA SER A 349 7.21 5.11 4.07
C SER A 349 8.32 6.08 3.63
N SER A 350 8.92 6.83 4.58
CA SER A 350 9.98 7.79 4.31
C SER A 350 11.25 7.12 3.78
N SER A 351 11.87 7.76 2.78
CA SER A 351 13.09 7.24 2.12
C SER A 351 14.29 7.14 3.07
N LYS A 352 14.46 8.14 3.94
CA LYS A 352 15.43 8.14 5.05
C LYS A 352 14.65 8.09 6.36
N LYS A 353 15.06 7.23 7.29
CA LYS A 353 14.44 7.13 8.62
C LYS A 353 14.94 8.31 9.46
N CYS A 354 14.14 9.36 9.55
CA CYS A 354 14.47 10.57 10.30
C CYS A 354 13.59 10.75 11.55
N GLY A 355 12.85 9.72 11.98
CA GLY A 355 11.82 9.86 13.01
C GLY A 355 10.66 10.76 12.59
N VAL A 356 9.71 10.94 13.49
CA VAL A 356 8.60 11.89 13.37
C VAL A 356 9.13 13.29 13.58
N GLN A 357 8.67 14.22 12.75
CA GLN A 357 9.08 15.61 12.78
C GLN A 357 7.92 16.48 13.22
N ASP A 358 8.20 17.49 14.06
CA ASP A 358 7.18 18.44 14.48
C ASP A 358 6.77 19.29 13.29
N VAL A 359 5.48 19.65 13.25
CA VAL A 359 4.98 20.59 12.26
C VAL A 359 5.00 21.97 12.91
N VAL A 360 5.83 22.85 12.37
CA VAL A 360 6.04 24.19 12.91
C VAL A 360 5.35 25.21 12.01
N VAL A 361 4.54 26.10 12.57
CA VAL A 361 3.84 27.15 11.80
C VAL A 361 4.12 28.52 12.40
N ILE A 362 4.53 29.47 11.56
CA ILE A 362 4.75 30.86 11.97
C ILE A 362 3.40 31.58 11.99
N ARG A 363 3.05 32.18 13.13
CA ARG A 363 1.73 32.81 13.34
C ARG A 363 1.73 34.33 13.25
N GLN A 364 2.89 34.97 13.37
CA GLN A 364 3.02 36.42 13.37
C GLN A 364 4.08 36.87 12.35
N GLY A 365 4.24 38.19 12.24
CA GLY A 365 5.25 38.80 11.38
C GLY A 365 4.99 38.67 9.87
N ALA A 366 5.99 39.07 9.09
CA ALA A 366 5.97 38.98 7.63
C ALA A 366 5.99 37.54 7.11
N LEU A 367 6.44 36.60 7.94
CA LEU A 367 6.47 35.15 7.67
C LEU A 367 5.25 34.40 8.23
N LYS A 368 4.21 35.11 8.67
CA LYS A 368 2.92 34.50 9.03
C LYS A 368 2.46 33.53 7.94
N GLY A 369 2.00 32.35 8.33
CA GLY A 369 1.45 31.32 7.44
C GLY A 369 2.50 30.39 6.80
N PHE A 370 3.80 30.61 7.04
CA PHE A 370 4.84 29.69 6.61
C PHE A 370 4.89 28.46 7.52
N VAL A 371 5.09 27.29 6.90
CA VAL A 371 5.16 25.99 7.58
C VAL A 371 6.58 25.43 7.44
N GLY A 372 7.21 25.09 8.56
CA GLY A 372 8.49 24.41 8.63
C GLY A 372 8.35 22.94 8.26
N ILE A 373 9.18 22.49 7.31
CA ILE A 373 9.09 21.15 6.73
C ILE A 373 10.46 20.53 6.64
N HIS A 374 10.61 19.34 7.23
CA HIS A 374 11.76 18.49 6.94
C HIS A 374 11.54 17.71 5.64
N PRO A 375 12.37 17.85 4.58
CA PRO A 375 12.07 17.30 3.26
C PRO A 375 11.96 15.78 3.19
N ASN A 376 12.67 15.05 4.07
CA ASN A 376 12.61 13.59 4.12
C ASN A 376 11.34 13.06 4.78
N TRP A 377 10.53 13.92 5.41
CA TRP A 377 9.35 13.53 6.16
C TRP A 377 8.14 13.32 5.24
N ASN A 378 7.59 12.10 5.25
CA ASN A 378 6.41 11.76 4.44
C ASN A 378 5.07 12.07 5.09
N GLY A 379 5.04 12.53 6.35
CA GLY A 379 3.80 12.87 7.07
C GLY A 379 3.20 14.22 6.66
N ILE A 380 3.24 14.52 5.36
CA ILE A 380 2.89 15.81 4.78
C ILE A 380 2.10 15.58 3.49
N ASN A 381 1.00 16.30 3.31
CA ASN A 381 0.20 16.36 2.08
C ASN A 381 -0.11 17.83 1.70
N ALA A 382 -0.71 18.03 0.52
CA ALA A 382 -1.09 19.36 0.05
C ALA A 382 -2.21 20.01 0.87
N GLU A 383 -3.19 19.20 1.26
CA GLU A 383 -4.38 19.70 1.95
C GLU A 383 -4.09 20.09 3.40
N SER A 384 -3.35 19.27 4.15
CA SER A 384 -2.98 19.57 5.54
C SER A 384 -2.05 20.77 5.64
N ILE A 385 -1.03 20.93 4.77
CA ILE A 385 -0.22 22.17 4.80
C ILE A 385 -1.07 23.39 4.48
N ARG A 386 -1.96 23.29 3.49
CA ARG A 386 -2.85 24.40 3.14
C ARG A 386 -3.76 24.75 4.31
N SER A 387 -4.34 23.75 4.98
CA SER A 387 -5.18 23.95 6.17
C SER A 387 -4.39 24.62 7.30
N LEU A 388 -3.18 24.15 7.59
CA LEU A 388 -2.32 24.72 8.64
C LEU A 388 -1.94 26.17 8.34
N CYS A 389 -1.55 26.46 7.10
CA CYS A 389 -1.29 27.81 6.62
C CYS A 389 -2.51 28.73 6.82
N LEU A 390 -3.69 28.30 6.34
CA LEU A 390 -4.93 29.08 6.42
C LEU A 390 -5.40 29.31 7.86
N SER A 391 -5.15 28.35 8.76
CA SER A 391 -5.56 28.45 10.17
C SER A 391 -4.92 29.64 10.92
N THR A 392 -3.82 30.19 10.40
CA THR A 392 -3.17 31.38 10.97
C THR A 392 -3.82 32.71 10.59
N TYR A 393 -4.64 32.72 9.54
CA TYR A 393 -5.20 33.94 8.96
C TYR A 393 -6.66 34.13 9.34
N LEU A 394 -7.10 35.39 9.41
CA LEU A 394 -8.51 35.71 9.55
C LEU A 394 -9.25 35.45 8.22
N PRO A 395 -10.56 35.16 8.22
CA PRO A 395 -11.32 34.87 7.00
C PRO A 395 -11.19 35.94 5.90
N GLU A 396 -11.13 37.22 6.27
CA GLU A 396 -10.93 38.33 5.34
C GLU A 396 -9.54 38.34 4.68
N GLU A 397 -8.50 37.96 5.44
CA GLU A 397 -7.13 37.83 4.94
C GLU A 397 -7.03 36.65 3.97
N VAL A 398 -7.69 35.53 4.30
CA VAL A 398 -7.79 34.34 3.45
C VAL A 398 -8.43 34.68 2.10
N ALA A 399 -9.51 35.47 2.09
CA ALA A 399 -10.14 35.92 0.86
C ALA A 399 -9.18 36.74 -0.03
N LYS A 400 -8.40 37.64 0.56
CA LYS A 400 -7.37 38.43 -0.15
C LYS A 400 -6.28 37.52 -0.73
N LEU A 401 -5.79 36.55 0.06
CA LEU A 401 -4.76 35.60 -0.36
C LEU A 401 -5.24 34.69 -1.49
N ASN A 402 -6.45 34.14 -1.40
CA ASN A 402 -7.04 33.30 -2.44
C ASN A 402 -7.28 34.11 -3.73
N LYS A 403 -7.79 35.35 -3.63
CA LYS A 403 -7.94 36.24 -4.79
C LYS A 403 -6.61 36.50 -5.49
N MET A 404 -5.52 36.67 -4.74
CA MET A 404 -4.17 36.79 -5.32
C MET A 404 -3.72 35.50 -6.00
N ALA A 405 -3.98 34.34 -5.40
CA ALA A 405 -3.65 33.05 -6.00
C ALA A 405 -4.45 32.77 -7.30
N GLU A 406 -5.73 33.16 -7.33
CA GLU A 406 -6.58 33.05 -8.53
C GLU A 406 -6.04 33.93 -9.66
N MET A 407 -5.70 35.20 -9.37
CA MET A 407 -5.07 36.08 -10.37
C MET A 407 -3.77 35.49 -10.94
N ARG A 408 -2.98 34.77 -10.12
CA ARG A 408 -1.74 34.10 -10.56
C ARG A 408 -2.01 32.86 -11.41
N SER A 409 -3.08 32.13 -11.12
CA SER A 409 -3.46 30.92 -11.87
C SER A 409 -4.02 31.19 -13.28
N GLY A 410 -4.23 32.46 -13.63
CA GLY A 410 -4.80 32.86 -14.92
C GLY A 410 -6.30 32.55 -15.05
N LYS A 411 -6.98 32.13 -13.97
CA LYS A 411 -8.45 32.06 -13.94
C LYS A 411 -9.01 33.47 -14.06
N LYS A 412 -9.58 33.80 -15.22
CA LYS A 412 -10.27 35.06 -15.47
C LYS A 412 -11.35 35.27 -14.40
N LEU A 413 -11.22 36.33 -13.61
CA LEU A 413 -12.41 37.00 -13.10
C LEU A 413 -13.10 37.67 -14.30
N ASP A 414 -14.44 37.63 -14.34
CA ASP A 414 -15.30 38.30 -15.33
C ASP A 414 -15.19 39.84 -15.39
N MET A 415 -14.09 40.40 -14.89
CA MET A 415 -13.78 41.82 -14.94
C MET A 415 -12.54 42.04 -15.78
N ALA A 416 -12.74 42.60 -16.98
CA ALA A 416 -11.67 43.13 -17.81
C ALA A 416 -10.89 44.21 -17.02
N LEU A 417 -9.74 43.85 -16.47
CA LEU A 417 -8.85 44.83 -15.84
C LEU A 417 -8.00 45.51 -16.90
N LEU A 418 -8.11 46.84 -16.95
CA LEU A 418 -7.27 47.74 -17.74
C LEU A 418 -5.77 47.44 -17.54
N SER A 419 -5.07 47.19 -18.65
CA SER A 419 -3.61 47.12 -18.85
C SER A 419 -2.85 46.02 -18.11
N ASP A 420 -2.79 44.82 -18.72
CA ASP A 420 -1.93 43.71 -18.29
C ASP A 420 -0.48 43.93 -18.74
N TYR A 421 0.24 44.83 -18.06
CA TYR A 421 1.69 44.92 -18.22
C TYR A 421 2.34 43.63 -17.72
N LEU A 422 3.05 42.97 -18.63
CA LEU A 422 3.80 41.74 -18.37
C LEU A 422 5.27 42.07 -18.11
N THR A 423 5.86 41.39 -17.13
CA THR A 423 7.27 41.53 -16.76
C THR A 423 8.04 40.25 -17.05
N VAL A 424 9.33 40.41 -17.38
CA VAL A 424 10.23 39.28 -17.67
C VAL A 424 10.49 38.48 -16.39
N SER A 425 10.27 37.16 -16.45
CA SER A 425 10.55 36.25 -15.34
C SER A 425 11.95 36.41 -14.74
N GLY A 426 12.06 36.32 -13.42
CA GLY A 426 13.33 36.33 -12.69
C GLY A 426 14.30 35.22 -13.12
N THR A 427 13.79 34.14 -13.73
CA THR A 427 14.61 33.03 -14.26
C THR A 427 15.55 33.47 -15.37
N CYS A 428 15.19 34.48 -16.17
CA CYS A 428 16.03 35.03 -17.24
C CYS A 428 17.37 35.58 -16.73
N PHE A 429 17.49 35.87 -15.44
CA PHE A 429 18.67 36.44 -14.80
C PHE A 429 19.46 35.43 -13.95
N ILE A 430 19.25 34.12 -14.15
CA ILE A 430 20.05 33.08 -13.50
C ILE A 430 21.45 33.06 -14.13
N ASN A 431 22.47 33.32 -13.31
CA ASN A 431 23.89 33.25 -13.67
C ASN A 431 24.64 32.26 -12.75
N GLN A 432 25.92 31.97 -13.03
CA GLN A 432 26.71 30.98 -12.29
C GLN A 432 26.84 31.29 -10.79
N SER A 433 26.77 32.58 -10.40
CA SER A 433 26.83 33.03 -9.02
C SER A 433 25.46 33.18 -8.34
N SER A 434 24.36 32.96 -9.07
CA SER A 434 23.01 33.03 -8.49
C SER A 434 22.74 31.82 -7.59
N PRO A 435 22.09 32.00 -6.44
CA PRO A 435 21.65 30.87 -5.64
C PRO A 435 20.46 30.23 -6.37
N VAL A 436 20.48 28.91 -6.49
CA VAL A 436 19.48 28.17 -7.25
C VAL A 436 19.03 26.93 -6.50
N MET A 437 17.72 26.70 -6.49
CA MET A 437 17.10 25.48 -5.99
C MET A 437 16.50 24.71 -7.18
N THR A 438 16.82 23.42 -7.29
CA THR A 438 16.26 22.53 -8.31
C THR A 438 15.39 21.48 -7.64
N ILE A 439 14.13 21.40 -8.02
CA ILE A 439 13.19 20.40 -7.53
C ILE A 439 12.99 19.33 -8.60
N SER A 440 13.13 18.07 -8.20
CA SER A 440 12.89 16.89 -9.02
C SER A 440 11.85 16.01 -8.35
N LYS A 441 11.30 15.03 -9.05
CA LYS A 441 10.27 14.11 -8.53
C LYS A 441 10.59 13.52 -7.14
N ASN A 442 11.86 13.25 -6.84
CA ASN A 442 12.27 12.55 -5.62
C ASN A 442 13.16 13.38 -4.69
N GLY A 443 13.49 14.62 -5.02
CA GLY A 443 14.53 15.34 -4.29
C GLY A 443 14.70 16.79 -4.68
N ILE A 444 15.33 17.54 -3.77
CA ILE A 444 15.69 18.94 -3.93
C ILE A 444 17.21 19.04 -3.98
N ARG A 445 17.72 19.91 -4.84
CA ARG A 445 19.15 20.23 -4.92
C ARG A 445 19.37 21.73 -4.82
N PHE A 446 20.34 22.14 -4.02
CA PHE A 446 20.77 23.52 -3.87
C PHE A 446 22.12 23.72 -4.55
N SER A 447 22.30 24.88 -5.17
CA SER A 447 23.59 25.26 -5.78
C SER A 447 24.64 25.59 -4.72
N LYS A 448 25.93 25.50 -5.08
CA LYS A 448 27.05 25.94 -4.21
C LYS A 448 26.87 27.40 -3.74
N ALA A 449 26.32 28.26 -4.59
CA ALA A 449 26.05 29.66 -4.27
C ALA A 449 24.98 29.85 -3.15
N CYS A 450 24.18 28.84 -2.83
CA CYS A 450 23.28 28.86 -1.67
C CYS A 450 24.07 28.70 -0.37
N HIS A 451 25.05 27.78 -0.33
CA HIS A 451 25.89 27.53 0.85
C HIS A 451 26.72 28.77 1.19
N THR A 452 27.43 29.33 0.20
CA THR A 452 28.28 30.51 0.41
C THR A 452 27.49 31.73 0.89
N ARG A 453 26.23 31.89 0.46
CA ARG A 453 25.38 33.03 0.88
C ARG A 453 24.79 32.87 2.28
N LEU A 454 24.69 31.65 2.79
CA LEU A 454 24.29 31.36 4.17
C LEU A 454 25.49 31.19 5.10
N ASP A 455 26.64 31.76 4.75
CA ASP A 455 27.88 31.70 5.53
C ASP A 455 28.27 30.28 5.92
N ASP A 456 27.95 29.30 5.05
CA ASP A 456 28.41 27.93 5.22
C ASP A 456 28.01 27.28 6.56
N CYS A 457 26.80 27.59 7.04
CA CYS A 457 26.24 27.06 8.28
C CYS A 457 26.07 25.53 8.26
N GLU A 458 26.04 24.94 9.47
CA GLU A 458 25.88 23.49 9.67
C GLU A 458 24.43 23.03 9.49
N TYR A 459 23.46 23.81 9.98
CA TYR A 459 22.04 23.48 9.95
C TYR A 459 21.22 24.57 9.28
N VAL A 460 20.20 24.15 8.54
CA VAL A 460 19.22 25.06 7.92
C VAL A 460 17.80 24.56 8.11
N GLU A 461 16.84 25.46 8.07
CA GLU A 461 15.43 25.15 8.10
C GLU A 461 14.75 25.57 6.79
N LEU A 462 13.89 24.69 6.29
CA LEU A 462 13.08 24.92 5.10
C LEU A 462 11.65 25.31 5.50
N LEU A 463 11.23 26.51 5.13
CA LEU A 463 9.87 27.02 5.33
C LEU A 463 9.15 27.07 3.98
N TYR A 464 7.89 26.66 3.94
CA TYR A 464 7.07 26.66 2.74
C TYR A 464 5.73 27.33 2.96
N HIS A 465 5.33 28.16 2.00
CA HIS A 465 4.00 28.77 1.96
C HIS A 465 3.23 28.30 0.71
N PRO A 466 2.13 27.53 0.84
CA PRO A 466 1.44 26.91 -0.29
C PRO A 466 0.73 27.91 -1.21
N ILE A 467 0.13 28.96 -0.65
CA ILE A 467 -0.62 29.97 -1.43
C ILE A 467 0.31 30.98 -2.10
N LEU A 468 1.32 31.47 -1.37
CA LEU A 468 2.32 32.37 -1.94
C LEU A 468 3.24 31.65 -2.94
N GLN A 469 3.34 30.32 -2.86
CA GLN A 469 4.21 29.45 -3.66
C GLN A 469 5.68 29.84 -3.49
N VAL A 470 6.07 30.13 -2.25
CA VAL A 470 7.40 30.57 -1.86
C VAL A 470 8.01 29.57 -0.89
N VAL A 471 9.30 29.31 -1.08
CA VAL A 471 10.15 28.53 -0.16
C VAL A 471 11.20 29.46 0.42
N ILE A 472 11.36 29.44 1.73
CA ILE A 472 12.43 30.16 2.44
C ILE A 472 13.38 29.15 3.04
N LEU A 473 14.67 29.45 2.95
CA LEU A 473 15.74 28.72 3.60
C LEU A 473 16.47 29.66 4.55
N ARG A 474 16.48 29.35 5.84
CA ARG A 474 17.16 30.14 6.89
C ARG A 474 18.13 29.29 7.70
N LYS A 475 19.08 29.93 8.38
CA LYS A 475 19.93 29.25 9.36
C LYS A 475 19.08 28.71 10.52
N SER A 476 19.48 27.58 11.08
CA SER A 476 18.80 26.94 12.20
C SER A 476 19.80 26.34 13.18
N ASP A 477 19.35 26.02 14.38
CA ASP A 477 20.13 25.32 15.39
C ASP A 477 19.85 23.81 15.35
N HIS A 478 20.79 22.99 15.84
CA HIS A 478 20.64 21.52 15.92
C HIS A 478 19.37 21.07 16.66
N GLY A 479 18.84 21.89 17.58
CA GLY A 479 17.69 21.54 18.42
C GLY A 479 16.34 21.51 17.69
N SER A 480 16.22 22.11 16.51
CA SER A 480 14.94 22.12 15.78
C SER A 480 14.69 20.78 15.09
N SER A 481 13.49 20.23 15.23
CA SER A 481 13.09 18.99 14.53
C SER A 481 13.10 19.19 13.01
N THR A 482 12.72 20.37 12.52
CA THR A 482 12.74 20.70 11.08
C THR A 482 14.14 20.97 10.51
N ALA A 483 15.19 21.00 11.35
CA ALA A 483 16.54 21.32 10.92
C ALA A 483 17.12 20.23 9.98
N MET A 484 17.76 20.70 8.92
CA MET A 484 18.45 19.88 7.94
C MET A 484 19.95 20.03 8.10
N HIS A 485 20.66 18.91 8.17
CA HIS A 485 22.11 18.90 8.14
C HIS A 485 22.61 19.37 6.77
N TRP A 486 23.25 20.53 6.74
CA TRP A 486 23.64 21.26 5.54
C TRP A 486 25.10 21.05 5.16
N ARG A 487 25.95 20.87 6.18
CA ARG A 487 27.40 20.59 6.04
C ARG A 487 27.84 19.68 7.18
N ASP A 488 28.68 18.70 6.89
CA ASP A 488 29.41 17.90 7.88
C ASP A 488 30.90 18.12 7.68
N ASN A 489 31.63 18.68 8.65
CA ASN A 489 33.09 18.89 8.68
C ASN A 489 33.75 19.34 7.35
N ASN A 490 33.85 18.47 6.33
CA ASN A 490 34.33 18.76 4.97
C ASN A 490 33.33 18.51 3.79
N ASP A 491 32.20 17.82 4.01
CA ASP A 491 31.22 17.49 2.99
C ASP A 491 30.02 18.44 2.98
N VAL A 492 29.70 18.96 1.79
CA VAL A 492 28.56 19.86 1.56
C VAL A 492 27.38 19.07 1.02
N HIS A 493 26.30 18.99 1.82
CA HIS A 493 25.07 18.34 1.38
C HIS A 493 24.25 19.27 0.49
N SER A 494 24.48 19.16 -0.81
CA SER A 494 23.76 19.96 -1.81
C SER A 494 22.47 19.29 -2.31
N ALA A 495 22.25 18.00 -2.01
CA ALA A 495 21.10 17.24 -2.51
C ALA A 495 20.40 16.48 -1.37
N PHE A 496 19.09 16.64 -1.29
CA PHE A 496 18.24 16.04 -0.27
C PHE A 496 17.16 15.19 -0.92
N SER A 497 16.95 13.99 -0.39
CA SER A 497 15.75 13.22 -0.74
C SER A 497 14.54 13.97 -0.19
N ALA A 498 13.53 14.15 -1.04
CA ALA A 498 12.40 15.02 -0.74
C ALA A 498 11.15 14.55 -1.47
N ARG A 499 10.91 13.24 -1.49
CA ARG A 499 9.83 12.65 -2.29
C ARG A 499 8.44 13.20 -1.92
N ALA A 500 8.14 13.31 -0.63
CA ALA A 500 6.85 13.84 -0.18
C ALA A 500 6.71 15.33 -0.47
N PHE A 501 7.69 16.15 -0.05
CA PHE A 501 7.69 17.58 -0.33
C PHE A 501 7.68 17.90 -1.84
N SER A 502 8.45 17.19 -2.65
CA SER A 502 8.44 17.37 -4.10
C SER A 502 7.10 16.94 -4.69
N GLY A 503 6.54 15.82 -4.25
CA GLY A 503 5.21 15.38 -4.67
C GLY A 503 4.11 16.41 -4.35
N LEU A 504 4.18 17.00 -3.16
CA LEU A 504 3.35 18.13 -2.72
C LEU A 504 3.45 19.31 -3.67
N VAL A 505 4.66 19.81 -3.93
CA VAL A 505 4.88 20.98 -4.79
C VAL A 505 4.37 20.70 -6.21
N PHE A 506 4.64 19.50 -6.75
CA PHE A 506 4.17 19.11 -8.08
C PHE A 506 2.65 19.06 -8.17
N GLN A 507 1.97 18.60 -7.12
CA GLN A 507 0.50 18.60 -7.06
C GLN A 507 -0.06 20.02 -6.98
N THR A 508 0.48 20.86 -6.09
CA THR A 508 0.00 22.23 -5.86
C THR A 508 0.19 23.13 -7.09
N LEU A 509 1.30 22.97 -7.82
CA LEU A 509 1.63 23.78 -9.01
C LEU A 509 1.24 23.12 -10.33
N ASN A 510 0.63 21.93 -10.29
CA ASN A 510 0.28 21.13 -11.47
C ASN A 510 1.49 20.88 -12.41
N TRP A 511 2.65 20.61 -11.84
CA TRP A 511 3.89 20.37 -12.59
C TRP A 511 3.96 18.97 -13.20
N ARG A 512 4.62 18.86 -14.37
CA ARG A 512 4.82 17.59 -15.07
C ARG A 512 5.84 16.74 -14.33
N ARG A 513 5.43 15.54 -13.88
CA ARG A 513 6.26 14.61 -13.07
C ARG A 513 7.57 14.14 -13.71
N ASN A 514 7.71 14.29 -15.04
CA ASN A 514 8.90 13.87 -15.79
C ASN A 514 9.96 14.97 -15.91
N CYS A 515 9.64 16.20 -15.50
CA CYS A 515 10.50 17.35 -15.63
C CYS A 515 11.21 17.69 -14.30
N ARG A 516 12.29 18.47 -14.40
CA ARG A 516 12.92 19.12 -13.22
C ARG A 516 12.71 20.62 -13.32
N TYR A 517 12.53 21.27 -12.19
CA TYR A 517 12.18 22.70 -12.12
C TYR A 517 13.26 23.45 -11.35
N GLN A 518 13.78 24.52 -11.95
CA GLN A 518 14.85 25.34 -11.40
C GLN A 518 14.30 26.70 -10.97
N CYS A 519 14.44 27.04 -9.70
CA CYS A 519 13.94 28.27 -9.09
C CYS A 519 15.12 29.16 -8.70
N ARG A 520 15.05 30.45 -9.05
CA ARG A 520 16.07 31.43 -8.66
C ARG A 520 15.89 31.80 -7.19
N GLY A 521 16.99 31.82 -6.45
CA GLY A 521 17.04 32.30 -5.08
C GLY A 521 17.39 33.79 -5.00
N ILE A 522 16.81 34.48 -4.03
CA ILE A 522 17.18 35.85 -3.65
C ILE A 522 17.67 35.80 -2.20
N CYS A 523 18.87 36.33 -1.96
CA CYS A 523 19.42 36.42 -0.62
C CYS A 523 19.09 37.76 0.01
N ARG A 524 18.64 37.73 1.27
CA ARG A 524 18.35 38.90 2.09
C ARG A 524 18.82 38.66 3.53
N GLY A 525 18.88 39.75 4.30
CA GLY A 525 19.36 39.75 5.68
C GLY A 525 20.73 40.39 5.87
N HIS A 526 21.05 40.71 7.13
CA HIS A 526 22.32 41.27 7.57
C HIS A 526 22.83 40.49 8.79
N GLY A 527 24.15 40.31 8.91
CA GLY A 527 24.75 39.55 10.02
C GLY A 527 24.28 38.09 10.09
N ASN A 528 23.81 37.64 11.25
CA ASN A 528 23.43 36.25 11.48
C ASN A 528 22.03 35.87 10.94
N ALA A 529 21.22 36.85 10.51
CA ALA A 529 19.85 36.65 10.05
C ALA A 529 19.73 36.52 8.52
N LYS A 530 20.69 35.88 7.86
CA LYS A 530 20.66 35.68 6.41
C LYS A 530 19.70 34.56 6.04
N PHE A 531 18.93 34.79 4.98
CA PHE A 531 17.99 33.81 4.44
C PHE A 531 17.90 33.90 2.91
N LEU A 532 17.48 32.81 2.29
CA LEU A 532 17.24 32.69 0.86
C LEU A 532 15.75 32.50 0.60
N ILE A 533 15.23 33.23 -0.37
CA ILE A 533 13.84 33.13 -0.84
C ILE A 533 13.84 32.55 -2.24
N PHE A 534 13.04 31.51 -2.46
CA PHE A 534 12.83 30.90 -3.78
C PHE A 534 11.36 31.02 -4.16
N GLU A 535 11.09 31.67 -5.29
CA GLU A 535 9.76 31.78 -5.87
C GLU A 535 9.54 30.59 -6.83
N LEU A 536 8.52 29.76 -6.54
CA LEU A 536 8.30 28.52 -7.28
C LEU A 536 7.51 28.73 -8.58
N ASP A 537 6.65 29.74 -8.63
CA ASP A 537 5.89 30.06 -9.84
C ASP A 537 6.79 30.61 -10.96
N GLU A 538 7.87 31.31 -10.61
CA GLU A 538 8.95 31.67 -11.55
C GLU A 538 9.99 30.54 -11.67
N SER A 539 9.55 29.33 -12.03
CA SER A 539 10.43 28.18 -12.25
C SER A 539 10.76 27.97 -13.73
N ARG A 540 11.98 27.49 -14.00
CA ARG A 540 12.44 27.11 -15.33
C ARG A 540 12.40 25.58 -15.49
N ILE A 541 11.78 25.11 -16.58
CA ILE A 541 11.69 23.68 -16.90
C ILE A 541 13.01 23.17 -17.49
N LEU A 542 13.49 22.05 -16.98
CA LEU A 542 14.66 21.32 -17.48
C LEU A 542 14.19 20.01 -18.13
N THR A 543 14.27 19.93 -19.46
CA THR A 543 13.86 18.76 -20.25
C THR A 543 14.99 17.76 -20.53
N GLY A 544 16.25 18.09 -20.20
CA GLY A 544 17.42 17.21 -20.38
C GLY A 544 18.69 17.69 -19.66
N LYS A 545 19.88 17.17 -20.05
CA LYS A 545 21.16 17.82 -19.70
C LYS A 545 21.26 19.11 -20.52
N ASN A 546 21.04 20.25 -19.87
CA ASN A 546 21.15 21.60 -20.45
C ASN A 546 20.16 21.95 -21.59
N GLN A 547 19.07 21.20 -21.74
CA GLN A 547 17.96 21.58 -22.63
C GLN A 547 16.85 22.24 -21.79
N TYR A 548 16.37 23.38 -22.27
CA TYR A 548 15.39 24.23 -21.61
C TYR A 548 14.16 24.37 -22.51
N GLU A 549 12.97 24.11 -21.96
CA GLU A 549 11.74 24.61 -22.58
C GLU A 549 11.52 26.05 -22.07
N GLN A 550 11.50 26.99 -22.99
CA GLN A 550 11.22 28.39 -22.69
C GLN A 550 9.72 28.63 -22.93
N GLU A 551 8.89 28.26 -21.96
CA GLU A 551 7.49 28.72 -21.96
C GLU A 551 7.47 30.25 -21.76
N ASN A 552 6.43 30.93 -22.29
CA ASN A 552 6.28 32.38 -22.24
C ASN A 552 6.43 32.91 -20.80
N CYS A 553 7.64 33.41 -20.49
CA CYS A 553 8.11 33.80 -19.16
C CYS A 553 7.60 35.18 -18.73
N SER A 554 6.29 35.40 -18.82
CA SER A 554 5.65 36.68 -18.52
C SER A 554 4.85 36.61 -17.22
N MET A 555 5.15 37.48 -16.25
CA MET A 555 4.39 37.60 -15.00
C MET A 555 3.64 38.94 -14.94
N ASN A 556 2.44 38.93 -14.37
CA ASN A 556 1.64 40.14 -14.15
C ASN A 556 2.38 41.14 -13.23
N LEU A 557 2.52 42.39 -13.68
CA LEU A 557 3.23 43.44 -12.95
C LEU A 557 2.69 43.68 -11.53
N LYS A 558 1.37 43.61 -11.33
CA LYS A 558 0.76 43.82 -9.99
C LYS A 558 1.21 42.73 -9.01
N CYS A 559 1.29 41.49 -9.46
CA CYS A 559 1.80 40.38 -8.65
C CYS A 559 3.28 40.58 -8.29
N ARG A 560 4.10 41.06 -9.24
CA ARG A 560 5.52 41.35 -9.01
C ARG A 560 5.75 42.46 -8.00
N LEU A 561 5.02 43.56 -8.13
CA LEU A 561 5.12 44.69 -7.21
C LEU A 561 4.68 44.31 -5.80
N TYR A 562 3.59 43.54 -5.68
CA TYR A 562 3.16 43.00 -4.39
C TYR A 562 4.24 42.14 -3.73
N ARG A 563 4.89 41.23 -4.49
CA ARG A 563 6.00 40.43 -3.97
C ARG A 563 7.18 41.27 -3.56
N SER A 564 7.60 42.21 -4.41
CA SER A 564 8.72 43.10 -4.07
C SER A 564 8.44 43.85 -2.78
N LYS A 565 7.21 44.34 -2.59
CA LYS A 565 6.79 45.01 -1.36
C LYS A 565 6.80 44.07 -0.15
N TRP A 566 6.27 42.85 -0.31
CA TRP A 566 6.29 41.84 0.75
C TRP A 566 7.72 41.43 1.12
N VAL A 567 8.58 41.10 0.16
CA VAL A 567 10.00 40.77 0.40
C VAL A 567 10.73 41.92 1.09
N GLN A 568 10.42 43.18 0.76
CA GLN A 568 10.99 44.36 1.42
C GLN A 568 10.48 44.56 2.86
N SER A 569 9.29 44.05 3.18
CA SER A 569 8.72 44.13 4.53
C SER A 569 9.28 43.11 5.51
N ILE A 570 10.01 42.08 5.04
CA ILE A 570 10.59 41.05 5.91
C ILE A 570 11.72 41.67 6.73
N THR A 571 11.54 41.70 8.05
CA THR A 571 12.53 42.18 9.02
C THR A 571 13.42 41.04 9.53
N VAL A 572 14.51 41.40 10.20
CA VAL A 572 15.38 40.42 10.88
C VAL A 572 14.63 39.65 11.96
N SER A 573 13.73 40.33 12.69
CA SER A 573 12.92 39.71 13.74
C SER A 573 11.98 38.64 13.19
N ASP A 574 11.36 38.88 12.02
CA ASP A 574 10.47 37.90 11.38
C ASP A 574 11.23 36.61 11.01
N VAL A 575 12.48 36.74 10.56
CA VAL A 575 13.33 35.61 10.15
C VAL A 575 13.79 34.79 11.35
N MET A 576 13.90 35.42 12.52
CA MET A 576 14.28 34.76 13.77
C MET A 576 13.06 34.25 14.57
N GLU A 577 11.84 34.53 14.12
CA GLU A 577 10.63 34.06 14.80
C GLU A 577 10.60 32.52 14.82
N SER A 578 10.58 31.96 16.02
CA SER A 578 10.35 30.54 16.24
C SER A 578 8.87 30.24 16.00
N GLY A 579 8.58 29.35 15.06
CA GLY A 579 7.20 28.97 14.81
C GLY A 579 6.63 28.15 15.96
N GLN A 580 5.30 28.10 16.03
CA GLN A 580 4.60 27.30 17.03
C GLN A 580 4.46 25.87 16.52
N VAL A 581 4.77 24.88 17.38
CA VAL A 581 4.48 23.47 17.10
C VAL A 581 2.97 23.26 17.13
N VAL A 582 2.44 22.66 16.07
CA VAL A 582 1.02 22.36 15.91
C VAL A 582 0.82 20.88 15.65
N GLU A 583 -0.37 20.39 15.95
CA GLU A 583 -0.75 19.00 15.67
C GLU A 583 -0.70 18.73 14.16
N ASN A 584 -0.18 17.55 13.80
CA ASN A 584 -0.14 17.13 12.41
C ASN A 584 -1.52 16.59 12.00
N PRO A 585 -2.25 17.22 11.06
CA PRO A 585 -3.59 16.77 10.69
C PRO A 585 -3.65 15.36 10.09
N MET A 586 -2.53 14.83 9.60
CA MET A 586 -2.43 13.46 9.06
C MET A 586 -2.30 12.39 10.14
N ILE A 587 -1.88 12.78 11.35
CA ILE A 587 -1.61 11.85 12.44
C ILE A 587 -2.55 12.07 13.61
N GLY A 588 -2.79 13.32 14.01
CA GLY A 588 -3.43 13.71 15.25
C GLY A 588 -2.41 14.11 16.31
N ALA A 589 -2.83 14.06 17.57
CA ALA A 589 -1.97 14.34 18.71
C ALA A 589 -0.97 13.19 18.94
N ILE A 590 0.31 13.51 19.00
CA ILE A 590 1.41 12.57 19.32
C ILE A 590 2.14 13.15 20.52
N PRO A 591 2.66 12.33 21.45
CA PRO A 591 3.56 12.81 22.49
C PRO A 591 4.75 13.56 21.88
N SER A 592 5.19 14.63 22.54
CA SER A 592 6.35 15.40 22.11
C SER A 592 7.60 14.52 22.07
N ARG A 593 8.60 14.89 21.26
CA ARG A 593 9.86 14.14 21.15
C ARG A 593 10.54 13.90 22.50
N ASN A 594 10.42 14.83 23.44
CA ASN A 594 10.97 14.73 24.79
C ASN A 594 10.15 13.80 25.70
N GLU A 595 8.83 13.71 25.50
CA GLU A 595 7.99 12.74 26.21
C GLU A 595 8.25 11.33 25.69
N VAL A 596 8.33 11.16 24.36
CA VAL A 596 8.70 9.88 23.74
C VAL A 596 10.06 9.41 24.25
N GLN A 597 11.05 10.31 24.34
CA GLN A 597 12.38 9.96 24.86
C GLN A 597 12.34 9.53 26.32
N ARG A 598 11.64 10.27 27.19
CA ARG A 598 11.47 9.90 28.60
C ARG A 598 10.80 8.53 28.76
N GLU A 599 9.73 8.30 28.02
CA GLU A 599 9.03 7.02 28.03
C GLU A 599 9.88 5.88 27.48
N LEU A 600 10.71 6.15 26.47
CA LEU A 600 11.68 5.19 25.94
C LEU A 600 12.71 4.80 27.00
N ASP A 601 13.22 5.79 27.73
CA ASP A 601 14.21 5.58 28.79
C ASP A 601 13.58 4.80 29.96
N ASP A 602 12.36 5.13 30.37
CA ASP A 602 11.60 4.38 31.40
C ASP A 602 11.38 2.91 30.98
N LEU A 603 11.00 2.70 29.72
CA LEU A 603 10.84 1.35 29.17
C LEU A 603 12.17 0.58 29.17
N LEU A 604 13.27 1.24 28.79
CA LEU A 604 14.61 0.65 28.82
C LEU A 604 15.09 0.31 30.23
N MET A 605 14.67 1.05 31.24
CA MET A 605 14.98 0.76 32.65
C MET A 605 14.11 -0.38 33.19
N SER A 606 12.87 -0.51 32.70
CA SER A 606 11.95 -1.59 33.09
C SER A 606 12.22 -2.94 32.42
N MET A 607 13.02 -2.95 31.34
CA MET A 607 13.40 -4.12 30.54
C MET A 607 14.81 -4.62 30.86
#